data_AF-A0A955Z3Q8-F1
#
_entry.id   AF-A0A955Z3Q8-F1
#
_cell.length_a   1.000
_cell.length_b   1.000
_cell.length_c   1.000
_cell.angle_alpha   90.00
_cell.angle_beta   90.00
_cell.angle_gamma   90.00
#
_symmetry.space_group_name_H-M   'P 1'
#
loop_
_entity.id
_entity.type
_entity.pdbx_description
1 polymer ?
#
loop_
_entity_poly.entity_id
_entity_poly.type
_entity_poly.pdbx_seq_one_letter_code
_entity_poly.pdbx_strand_id
1 'polypeptide(L)'
;MSSSASELEHEMLDIRSPSALLRHDADLASRGVSAGDVAAARGALAAVGAALEPEAPAAGLRGRLLASFGRAGRFGIFADRLARLFDLTPEAAEALTAKLDADSGWMPFLVPGVEMIPVEAGPRCEGAVATLVRLQPGASFPEHVHRGEETMVLLDGGFREQGEGGEEAWRGDEVLREDGTEHTFVALPGRPCIAAAIVYGVADFK
;
A
#
# COMPACT_ATOMS: atom_id res chain seq x y z
N MET A 1 -29.56 -10.74 1.28
CA MET A 1 -29.31 -10.07 -0.01
C MET A 1 -28.03 -10.67 -0.56
N SER A 2 -28.14 -11.50 -1.60
CA SER A 2 -27.00 -12.21 -2.18
C SER A 2 -26.43 -11.32 -3.28
N SER A 3 -25.27 -10.71 -3.05
CA SER A 3 -24.49 -10.10 -4.13
C SER A 3 -24.03 -11.22 -5.08
N SER A 4 -24.16 -11.00 -6.39
CA SER A 4 -23.78 -11.98 -7.40
C SER A 4 -22.24 -12.09 -7.49
N ALA A 5 -21.72 -13.26 -7.86
CA ALA A 5 -20.27 -13.47 -7.99
C ALA A 5 -19.61 -12.47 -8.97
N SER A 6 -20.36 -12.00 -9.99
CA SER A 6 -19.91 -10.98 -10.93
C SER A 6 -19.83 -9.58 -10.33
N GLU A 7 -20.72 -9.22 -9.39
CA GLU A 7 -20.65 -7.94 -8.67
C GLU A 7 -19.45 -7.93 -7.71
N LEU A 8 -19.19 -9.06 -7.03
CA LEU A 8 -18.00 -9.22 -6.18
C LEU A 8 -16.70 -9.20 -7.00
N GLU A 9 -16.64 -9.84 -8.17
CA GLU A 9 -15.48 -9.75 -9.07
C GLU A 9 -15.26 -8.32 -9.59
N HIS A 10 -16.33 -7.61 -9.94
CA HIS A 10 -16.21 -6.23 -10.43
C HIS A 10 -15.75 -5.27 -9.32
N GLU A 11 -16.29 -5.42 -8.11
CA GLU A 11 -15.87 -4.66 -6.93
C GLU A 11 -14.41 -4.96 -6.56
N MET A 12 -13.99 -6.23 -6.60
CA MET A 12 -12.60 -6.64 -6.33
C MET A 12 -11.60 -6.09 -7.36
N LEU A 13 -12.00 -5.93 -8.62
CA LEU A 13 -11.17 -5.38 -9.71
C LEU A 13 -11.13 -3.84 -9.69
N ASP A 14 -12.24 -3.18 -9.37
CA ASP A 14 -12.31 -1.73 -9.17
C ASP A 14 -11.46 -1.28 -7.98
N ILE A 15 -11.41 -2.11 -6.93
CA ILE A 15 -10.54 -1.90 -5.77
C ILE A 15 -9.04 -1.86 -6.14
N ARG A 16 -8.65 -2.38 -7.30
CA ARG A 16 -7.24 -2.46 -7.73
C ARG A 16 -6.93 -1.57 -8.92
N SER A 17 -7.82 -0.66 -9.32
CA SER A 17 -7.66 0.12 -10.55
C SER A 17 -7.35 1.61 -10.27
N PRO A 18 -6.34 2.20 -10.97
CA PRO A 18 -5.42 1.50 -11.85
C PRO A 18 -4.51 0.56 -11.05
N SER A 19 -4.24 -0.63 -11.58
CA SER A 19 -3.31 -1.55 -10.94
C SER A 19 -1.89 -1.11 -11.24
N ALA A 20 -0.95 -1.43 -10.34
CA ALA A 20 0.47 -1.20 -10.59
C ALA A 20 0.92 -1.76 -11.96
N LEU A 21 0.35 -2.91 -12.37
CA LEU A 21 0.60 -3.53 -13.66
C LEU A 21 0.18 -2.63 -14.84
N LEU A 22 -1.03 -2.07 -14.80
CA LEU A 22 -1.53 -1.20 -15.87
C LEU A 22 -0.71 0.09 -15.98
N ARG A 23 -0.34 0.68 -14.84
CA ARG A 23 0.54 1.87 -14.82
C ARG A 23 1.92 1.55 -15.40
N HIS A 24 2.50 0.42 -15.02
CA HIS A 24 3.81 0.00 -15.51
C HIS A 24 3.78 -0.28 -17.02
N ASP A 25 2.76 -0.98 -17.53
CA ASP A 25 2.62 -1.24 -18.97
C ASP A 25 2.44 0.07 -19.76
N ALA A 26 1.73 1.06 -19.19
CA ALA A 26 1.58 2.39 -19.79
C ALA A 26 2.88 3.21 -19.77
N ASP A 27 3.65 3.18 -18.68
CA ASP A 27 4.97 3.82 -18.59
C ASP A 27 5.95 3.22 -19.62
N LEU A 28 6.00 1.89 -19.73
CA LEU A 28 6.80 1.19 -20.75
C LEU A 28 6.40 1.62 -22.17
N ALA A 29 5.09 1.68 -22.45
CA ALA A 29 4.59 2.15 -23.75
C ALA A 29 5.00 3.60 -24.03
N SER A 30 4.97 4.48 -23.02
CA SER A 30 5.39 5.89 -23.15
C SER A 30 6.87 6.03 -23.52
N ARG A 31 7.70 5.04 -23.15
CA ARG A 31 9.14 4.95 -23.46
C ARG A 31 9.41 4.20 -24.78
N GLY A 32 8.36 3.84 -25.52
CA GLY A 32 8.46 3.17 -26.82
C GLY A 32 8.59 1.65 -26.77
N VAL A 33 8.38 1.01 -25.61
CA VAL A 33 8.35 -0.45 -25.49
C VAL A 33 7.00 -0.97 -25.98
N SER A 34 6.99 -1.88 -26.95
CA SER A 34 5.73 -2.40 -27.49
C SER A 34 5.10 -3.44 -26.56
N ALA A 35 3.78 -3.61 -26.65
CA ALA A 35 3.09 -4.69 -25.95
C ALA A 35 3.62 -6.08 -26.36
N GLY A 36 4.13 -6.22 -27.59
CA GLY A 36 4.79 -7.43 -28.08
C GLY A 36 6.10 -7.70 -27.34
N ASP A 37 6.92 -6.67 -27.11
CA ASP A 37 8.18 -6.80 -26.36
C ASP A 37 7.92 -7.20 -24.90
N VAL A 38 6.92 -6.57 -24.26
CA VAL A 38 6.51 -6.91 -22.89
C VAL A 38 6.03 -8.36 -22.82
N ALA A 39 5.17 -8.78 -23.76
CA ALA A 39 4.67 -10.15 -23.81
C ALA A 39 5.80 -11.17 -24.05
N ALA A 40 6.73 -10.86 -24.95
CA ALA A 40 7.90 -11.72 -25.23
C ALA A 40 8.80 -11.85 -24.00
N ALA A 41 9.10 -10.75 -23.30
CA ALA A 41 9.88 -10.76 -22.08
C ALA A 41 9.20 -11.56 -20.96
N ARG A 42 7.88 -11.36 -20.75
CA ARG A 42 7.08 -12.14 -19.78
C ARG A 42 7.10 -13.63 -20.12
N GLY A 43 6.96 -13.98 -21.41
CA GLY A 43 7.03 -15.36 -21.89
C GLY A 43 8.40 -16.00 -21.66
N ALA A 44 9.48 -15.28 -21.96
CA ALA A 44 10.84 -15.74 -21.71
C ALA A 44 11.09 -16.01 -20.22
N LEU A 45 10.66 -15.09 -19.34
CA LEU A 45 10.79 -15.28 -17.89
C LEU A 45 9.96 -16.47 -17.39
N ALA A 46 8.73 -16.64 -17.89
CA ALA A 46 7.90 -17.79 -17.56
C ALA A 46 8.53 -19.12 -18.00
N ALA A 47 9.18 -19.15 -19.18
CA ALA A 47 9.90 -20.32 -19.67
C ALA A 47 11.11 -20.67 -18.79
N VAL A 48 11.86 -19.66 -18.32
CA VAL A 48 12.93 -19.87 -17.32
C VAL A 48 12.35 -20.49 -16.06
N GLY A 49 11.28 -19.93 -15.51
CA GLY A 49 10.64 -20.46 -14.30
C GLY A 49 10.14 -21.89 -14.45
N ALA A 50 9.57 -22.23 -15.60
CA ALA A 50 9.09 -23.58 -15.90
C ALA A 50 10.21 -24.62 -16.08
N ALA A 51 11.43 -24.16 -16.39
CA ALA A 51 12.61 -25.02 -16.53
C ALA A 51 13.34 -25.29 -15.20
N LEU A 52 13.01 -24.55 -14.13
CA LEU A 52 13.61 -24.74 -12.81
C LEU A 52 13.04 -25.99 -12.13
N GLU A 53 13.88 -26.67 -11.33
CA GLU A 53 13.42 -27.75 -10.47
C GLU A 53 12.50 -27.19 -9.38
N PRO A 54 11.27 -27.74 -9.22
CA PRO A 54 10.35 -27.26 -8.19
C PRO A 54 10.88 -27.53 -6.78
N GLU A 55 10.98 -26.49 -5.95
CA GLU A 55 11.26 -26.63 -4.53
C GLU A 55 9.96 -26.87 -3.75
N ALA A 56 10.00 -27.82 -2.81
CA ALA A 56 8.85 -28.09 -1.95
C ALA A 56 8.58 -26.88 -1.04
N PRO A 57 7.35 -26.32 -1.02
CA PRO A 57 7.05 -25.19 -0.16
C PRO A 57 7.09 -25.59 1.31
N ALA A 58 7.38 -24.62 2.19
CA ALA A 58 7.32 -24.82 3.63
C ALA A 58 5.97 -25.39 4.07
N ALA A 59 6.00 -26.29 5.06
CA ALA A 59 4.82 -26.90 5.61
C ALA A 59 3.78 -25.84 6.02
N GLY A 60 2.52 -26.08 5.65
CA GLY A 60 1.40 -25.18 5.96
C GLY A 60 1.28 -23.91 5.10
N LEU A 61 2.16 -23.66 4.12
CA LEU A 61 2.05 -22.48 3.24
C LEU A 61 0.68 -22.37 2.57
N ARG A 62 0.17 -23.48 2.01
CA ARG A 62 -1.15 -23.51 1.37
C ARG A 62 -2.27 -23.08 2.34
N GLY A 63 -2.20 -23.53 3.59
CA GLY A 63 -3.16 -23.14 4.61
C GLY A 63 -3.12 -21.65 4.92
N ARG A 64 -1.92 -21.08 5.08
CA ARG A 64 -1.72 -19.64 5.30
C ARG A 64 -2.23 -18.79 4.12
N LEU A 65 -1.96 -19.22 2.88
CA LEU A 65 -2.46 -18.53 1.69
C LEU A 65 -3.99 -18.55 1.63
N LEU A 66 -4.63 -19.69 1.91
CA LEU A 66 -6.10 -19.75 1.92
C LEU A 66 -6.71 -18.92 3.06
N ALA A 67 -6.05 -18.88 4.22
CA ALA A 67 -6.49 -18.06 5.34
C ALA A 67 -6.40 -16.55 5.03
N SER A 68 -5.38 -16.09 4.29
CA SER A 68 -5.24 -14.67 3.95
C SER A 68 -6.33 -14.16 3.00
N PHE A 69 -6.91 -15.03 2.15
CA PHE A 69 -8.11 -14.71 1.36
C PHE A 69 -9.39 -14.66 2.19
N GLY A 70 -9.43 -15.32 3.34
CA GLY A 70 -10.62 -15.42 4.20
C GLY A 70 -10.84 -14.22 5.13
N ARG A 71 -9.95 -13.22 5.09
CA ARG A 71 -10.05 -12.06 5.99
C ARG A 71 -11.20 -11.15 5.58
N ALA A 72 -11.98 -10.74 6.58
CA ALA A 72 -13.18 -9.95 6.38
C ALA A 72 -12.86 -8.48 6.05
N GLY A 73 -13.84 -7.81 5.44
CA GLY A 73 -13.79 -6.38 5.20
C GLY A 73 -12.92 -5.98 3.99
N ARG A 74 -12.93 -4.69 3.70
CA ARG A 74 -12.24 -4.08 2.55
C ARG A 74 -10.73 -4.05 2.75
N PHE A 75 -10.30 -3.92 4.01
CA PHE A 75 -8.89 -3.80 4.37
C PHE A 75 -8.25 -5.12 4.82
N GLY A 76 -9.03 -6.19 5.02
CA GLY A 76 -8.54 -7.49 5.48
C GLY A 76 -7.41 -8.08 4.63
N ILE A 77 -7.38 -7.81 3.33
CA ILE A 77 -6.30 -8.22 2.41
C ILE A 77 -4.92 -7.66 2.79
N PHE A 78 -4.88 -6.55 3.55
CA PHE A 78 -3.64 -5.92 3.99
C PHE A 78 -3.14 -6.39 5.35
N ALA A 79 -3.92 -7.14 6.12
CA ALA A 79 -3.55 -7.48 7.50
C ALA A 79 -2.18 -8.19 7.59
N ASP A 80 -1.81 -9.04 6.63
CA ASP A 80 -0.49 -9.69 6.65
C ASP A 80 0.64 -8.71 6.38
N ARG A 81 0.38 -7.69 5.55
CA ARG A 81 1.36 -6.64 5.24
C ARG A 81 1.51 -5.69 6.43
N LEU A 82 0.40 -5.30 7.06
CA LEU A 82 0.41 -4.50 8.28
C LEU A 82 1.10 -5.22 9.44
N ALA A 83 0.86 -6.52 9.60
CA ALA A 83 1.54 -7.35 10.59
C ALA A 83 3.06 -7.31 10.41
N ARG A 84 3.54 -7.39 9.16
CA ARG A 84 4.98 -7.29 8.88
C ARG A 84 5.53 -5.89 9.06
N LEU A 85 4.82 -4.88 8.55
CA LEU A 85 5.24 -3.47 8.56
C LEU A 85 5.40 -2.93 9.99
N PHE A 86 4.45 -3.26 10.87
CA PHE A 86 4.40 -2.75 12.24
C PHE A 86 4.80 -3.79 13.30
N ASP A 87 5.35 -4.94 12.88
CA ASP A 87 5.71 -6.04 13.77
C ASP A 87 4.57 -6.51 14.71
N LEU A 88 3.36 -6.64 14.16
CA LEU A 88 2.16 -7.02 14.93
C LEU A 88 1.89 -8.52 14.85
N THR A 89 1.16 -9.04 15.84
CA THR A 89 0.53 -10.36 15.71
C THR A 89 -0.56 -10.32 14.64
N PRO A 90 -0.94 -11.47 14.04
CA PRO A 90 -2.06 -11.54 13.09
C PRO A 90 -3.35 -10.94 13.66
N GLU A 91 -3.66 -11.20 14.93
CA GLU A 91 -4.87 -10.73 15.60
C GLU A 91 -4.88 -9.20 15.74
N ALA A 92 -3.74 -8.60 16.11
CA ALA A 92 -3.60 -7.16 16.22
C ALA A 92 -3.70 -6.48 14.86
N ALA A 93 -3.13 -7.07 13.81
CA ALA A 93 -3.25 -6.55 12.45
C ALA A 93 -4.69 -6.68 11.91
N GLU A 94 -5.39 -7.78 12.20
CA GLU A 94 -6.81 -7.93 11.85
C GLU A 94 -7.69 -6.91 12.58
N ALA A 95 -7.43 -6.67 13.87
CA ALA A 95 -8.11 -5.61 14.62
C ALA A 95 -7.87 -4.22 14.02
N LEU A 96 -6.66 -3.95 13.53
CA LEU A 96 -6.33 -2.69 12.85
C LEU A 96 -7.10 -2.54 11.52
N THR A 97 -7.21 -3.62 10.73
CA THR A 97 -8.03 -3.60 9.50
C THR A 97 -9.52 -3.45 9.80
N ALA A 98 -10.03 -4.09 10.84
CA ALA A 98 -11.42 -3.93 11.26
C ALA A 98 -11.73 -2.50 11.73
N LYS A 99 -10.77 -1.84 12.37
CA LYS A 99 -10.87 -0.42 12.77
C LYS A 99 -10.98 0.51 11.56
N LEU A 100 -10.22 0.22 10.50
CA LEU A 100 -10.31 0.93 9.21
C LEU A 100 -11.66 0.70 8.53
N ASP A 101 -12.16 -0.55 8.50
CA ASP A 101 -13.47 -0.88 7.95
C ASP A 101 -14.63 -0.22 8.72
N ALA A 102 -14.50 -0.09 10.04
CA ALA A 102 -15.46 0.59 10.90
C ALA A 102 -15.33 2.12 10.89
N ASP A 103 -14.37 2.67 10.14
CA ASP A 103 -14.07 4.10 10.03
C ASP A 103 -13.94 4.82 11.39
N SER A 104 -13.15 4.23 12.32
CA SER A 104 -13.14 4.66 13.72
C SER A 104 -11.74 5.02 14.24
N GLY A 105 -11.70 5.96 15.18
CA GLY A 105 -10.49 6.35 15.91
C GLY A 105 -9.56 7.33 15.19
N TRP A 106 -9.98 7.86 14.04
CA TRP A 106 -9.30 8.96 13.35
C TRP A 106 -9.29 10.24 14.21
N MET A 107 -8.18 10.97 14.15
CA MET A 107 -8.05 12.29 14.76
C MET A 107 -7.37 13.26 13.79
N PRO A 108 -7.68 14.57 13.83
CA PRO A 108 -7.02 15.57 13.01
C PRO A 108 -5.51 15.55 13.16
N PHE A 109 -4.77 15.76 12.07
CA PHE A 109 -3.31 15.67 12.06
C PHE A 109 -2.67 16.70 11.13
N LEU A 110 -1.77 17.53 11.68
CA LEU A 110 -0.96 18.57 11.02
C LEU A 110 -1.73 19.69 10.30
N VAL A 111 -2.61 19.36 9.35
CA VAL A 111 -3.33 20.32 8.50
C VAL A 111 -4.77 19.88 8.22
N PRO A 112 -5.67 20.80 7.82
CA PRO A 112 -7.04 20.45 7.46
C PRO A 112 -7.12 19.39 6.37
N GLY A 113 -8.01 18.42 6.53
CA GLY A 113 -8.20 17.32 5.58
C GLY A 113 -7.22 16.16 5.74
N VAL A 114 -6.33 16.22 6.74
CA VAL A 114 -5.44 15.12 7.11
C VAL A 114 -5.76 14.64 8.52
N GLU A 115 -5.88 13.33 8.67
CA GLU A 115 -6.19 12.65 9.92
C GLU A 115 -5.25 11.46 10.12
N MET A 116 -5.07 11.02 11.37
CA MET A 116 -4.25 9.84 11.66
C MET A 116 -4.84 8.96 12.77
N ILE A 117 -4.32 7.74 12.84
CA ILE A 117 -4.48 6.81 13.97
C ILE A 117 -3.06 6.38 14.38
N PRO A 118 -2.61 6.64 15.61
CA PRO A 118 -1.34 6.11 16.08
C PRO A 118 -1.44 4.58 16.21
N VAL A 119 -0.36 3.88 15.86
CA VAL A 119 -0.25 2.43 15.97
C VAL A 119 0.88 2.09 16.92
N GLU A 120 0.60 1.25 17.92
CA GLU A 120 1.64 0.70 18.78
C GLU A 120 2.31 -0.46 18.04
N ALA A 121 3.53 -0.23 17.55
CA ALA A 121 4.31 -1.21 16.81
C ALA A 121 5.01 -2.21 17.75
N GLY A 122 5.37 -3.37 17.21
CA GLY A 122 6.08 -4.41 17.95
C GLY A 122 7.56 -4.09 18.20
N PRO A 123 8.25 -4.92 19.00
CA PRO A 123 9.62 -4.67 19.46
C PRO A 123 10.66 -4.52 18.33
N ARG A 124 10.47 -5.12 17.15
CA ARG A 124 11.40 -4.91 16.01
C ARG A 124 11.31 -3.52 15.40
N CYS A 125 10.28 -2.75 15.76
CA CYS A 125 10.04 -1.39 15.34
C CYS A 125 10.30 -0.38 16.47
N GLU A 126 11.06 -0.77 17.51
CA GLU A 126 11.40 0.11 18.62
C GLU A 126 12.03 1.43 18.14
N GLY A 127 11.53 2.55 18.65
CA GLY A 127 11.98 3.90 18.27
C GLY A 127 11.37 4.43 16.96
N ALA A 128 10.59 3.63 16.23
CA ALA A 128 9.86 4.09 15.06
C ALA A 128 8.51 4.72 15.43
N VAL A 129 8.03 5.61 14.57
CA VAL A 129 6.68 6.17 14.62
C VAL A 129 5.81 5.42 13.62
N ALA A 130 4.86 4.62 14.10
CA ALA A 130 3.90 3.89 13.28
C ALA A 130 2.53 4.57 13.32
N THR A 131 1.97 4.84 12.14
CA THR A 131 0.68 5.54 12.00
C THR A 131 -0.12 5.01 10.83
N LEU A 132 -1.44 5.09 10.94
CA LEU A 132 -2.31 5.14 9.77
C LEU A 132 -2.60 6.61 9.49
N VAL A 133 -2.48 7.03 8.24
CA VAL A 133 -2.75 8.40 7.80
C VAL A 133 -3.86 8.38 6.76
N ARG A 134 -4.78 9.32 6.85
CA ARG A 134 -5.85 9.56 5.88
C ARG A 134 -5.76 10.99 5.39
N LEU A 135 -5.71 11.14 4.07
CA LEU A 135 -5.81 12.42 3.38
C LEU A 135 -7.11 12.45 2.59
N GLN A 136 -7.95 13.45 2.84
CA GLN A 136 -9.13 13.72 2.03
C GLN A 136 -8.71 14.11 0.61
N PRO A 137 -9.52 13.83 -0.44
CA PRO A 137 -9.18 14.18 -1.82
C PRO A 137 -8.77 15.65 -1.96
N GLY A 138 -7.62 15.90 -2.59
CA GLY A 138 -7.06 17.24 -2.77
C GLY A 138 -6.36 17.84 -1.54
N ALA A 139 -6.36 17.17 -0.38
CA ALA A 139 -5.54 17.60 0.75
C ALA A 139 -4.05 17.36 0.45
N SER A 140 -3.22 18.34 0.80
CA SER A 140 -1.76 18.26 0.67
C SER A 140 -1.12 17.95 2.01
N PHE A 141 -0.23 16.97 2.04
CA PHE A 141 0.65 16.76 3.17
C PHE A 141 1.79 17.79 3.11
N PRO A 142 2.11 18.47 4.22
CA PRO A 142 3.13 19.52 4.22
C PRO A 142 4.51 18.99 3.78
N GLU A 143 5.31 19.87 3.19
CA GLU A 143 6.69 19.56 2.83
C GLU A 143 7.51 19.24 4.08
N HIS A 144 8.27 18.15 4.03
CA HIS A 144 9.10 17.71 5.13
C HIS A 144 10.31 16.91 4.66
N VAL A 145 11.30 16.85 5.55
CA VAL A 145 12.54 16.10 5.37
C VAL A 145 12.55 14.93 6.34
N HIS A 146 12.85 13.73 5.86
CA HIS A 146 13.03 12.55 6.71
C HIS A 146 14.44 12.52 7.31
N ARG A 147 14.51 12.30 8.62
CA ARG A 147 15.74 12.02 9.40
C ARG A 147 15.80 10.55 9.77
N GLY A 148 15.75 9.73 8.73
CA GLY A 148 15.75 8.28 8.73
C GLY A 148 14.79 7.75 7.67
N GLU A 149 14.49 6.45 7.70
CA GLU A 149 13.72 5.78 6.65
C GLU A 149 12.22 5.83 6.93
N GLU A 150 11.42 6.14 5.90
CA GLU A 150 9.97 5.97 5.90
C GLU A 150 9.56 4.87 4.93
N THR A 151 8.67 3.97 5.38
CA THR A 151 7.93 3.07 4.51
C THR A 151 6.43 3.34 4.62
N MET A 152 5.78 3.58 3.48
CA MET A 152 4.33 3.72 3.37
C MET A 152 3.71 2.58 2.57
N VAL A 153 2.61 2.03 3.04
CA VAL A 153 1.77 1.07 2.30
C VAL A 153 0.41 1.70 2.06
N LEU A 154 0.03 1.85 0.80
CA LEU A 154 -1.24 2.47 0.41
C LEU A 154 -2.38 1.46 0.54
N LEU A 155 -3.35 1.77 1.39
CA LEU A 155 -4.50 0.92 1.74
C LEU A 155 -5.77 1.32 0.98
N ASP A 156 -5.89 2.60 0.61
CA ASP A 156 -6.95 3.11 -0.25
C ASP A 156 -6.55 4.39 -0.98
N GLY A 157 -7.23 4.69 -2.08
CA GLY A 157 -6.99 5.87 -2.91
C GLY A 157 -5.56 5.90 -3.46
N GLY A 158 -4.99 7.09 -3.46
CA GLY A 158 -3.60 7.32 -3.84
C GLY A 158 -3.20 8.78 -3.66
N PHE A 159 -1.92 9.05 -3.80
CA PHE A 159 -1.36 10.40 -3.80
C PHE A 159 -0.42 10.58 -4.99
N ARG A 160 -0.08 11.84 -5.25
CA ARG A 160 0.99 12.22 -6.17
C ARG A 160 1.94 13.18 -5.48
N GLU A 161 3.24 12.93 -5.62
CA GLU A 161 4.25 13.87 -5.16
C GLU A 161 4.19 15.17 -5.96
N GLN A 162 4.39 16.30 -5.28
CA GLN A 162 4.45 17.59 -5.96
C GLN A 162 5.85 17.83 -6.52
N GLY A 163 5.92 18.32 -7.76
CA GLY A 163 7.18 18.55 -8.46
C GLY A 163 7.10 18.08 -9.91
N GLU A 164 8.09 18.48 -10.71
CA GLU A 164 8.19 18.02 -12.09
C GLU A 164 8.58 16.54 -12.11
N GLY A 165 7.73 15.69 -12.70
CA GLY A 165 7.93 14.24 -12.71
C GLY A 165 7.53 13.51 -11.41
N GLY A 166 6.75 14.16 -10.53
CA GLY A 166 6.30 13.57 -9.26
C GLY A 166 5.60 12.22 -9.44
N GLU A 167 6.04 11.23 -8.66
CA GLU A 167 5.53 9.87 -8.69
C GLU A 167 4.10 9.79 -8.13
N GLU A 168 3.25 8.97 -8.75
CA GLU A 168 1.94 8.62 -8.21
C GLU A 168 1.98 7.25 -7.54
N ALA A 169 1.52 7.19 -6.29
CA ALA A 169 1.37 5.96 -5.53
C ALA A 169 -0.11 5.69 -5.28
N TRP A 170 -0.51 4.42 -5.42
CA TRP A 170 -1.89 3.99 -5.40
C TRP A 170 -2.09 2.82 -4.45
N ARG A 171 -3.35 2.52 -4.11
CA ARG A 171 -3.72 1.35 -3.29
C ARG A 171 -2.95 0.09 -3.71
N GLY A 172 -2.24 -0.50 -2.75
CA GLY A 172 -1.43 -1.70 -2.91
C GLY A 172 0.05 -1.42 -3.14
N ASP A 173 0.42 -0.19 -3.50
CA ASP A 173 1.81 0.22 -3.64
C ASP A 173 2.48 0.34 -2.26
N GLU A 174 3.80 0.18 -2.27
CA GLU A 174 4.69 0.41 -1.15
C GLU A 174 5.70 1.47 -1.59
N VAL A 175 5.82 2.52 -0.79
CA VAL A 175 6.67 3.68 -1.09
C VAL A 175 7.73 3.76 0.00
N LEU A 176 8.99 3.67 -0.42
CA LEU A 176 10.15 3.84 0.45
C LEU A 176 10.73 5.24 0.26
N ARG A 177 11.07 5.89 1.37
CA ARG A 177 11.78 7.16 1.39
C ARG A 177 13.00 7.00 2.29
N GLU A 178 14.17 7.20 1.70
CA GLU A 178 15.46 7.06 2.38
C GLU A 178 15.74 8.27 3.28
N ASP A 179 16.68 8.12 4.20
CA ASP A 179 17.16 9.23 5.04
C ASP A 179 17.63 10.43 4.20
N GLY A 180 17.26 11.63 4.62
CA GLY A 180 17.60 12.88 3.96
C GLY A 180 16.75 13.21 2.74
N THR A 181 15.80 12.34 2.35
CA THR A 181 14.82 12.67 1.31
C THR A 181 13.82 13.71 1.79
N GLU A 182 13.37 14.52 0.84
CA GLU A 182 12.38 15.57 1.05
C GLU A 182 11.22 15.35 0.10
N HIS A 183 9.99 15.48 0.61
CA HIS A 183 8.81 15.43 -0.24
C HIS A 183 7.59 16.14 0.33
N THR A 184 6.66 16.41 -0.57
CA THR A 184 5.26 16.78 -0.29
C THR A 184 4.39 16.06 -1.32
N PHE A 185 3.17 15.72 -0.94
CA PHE A 185 2.26 15.01 -1.82
C PHE A 185 0.82 15.47 -1.60
N VAL A 186 0.01 15.31 -2.64
CA VAL A 186 -1.41 15.64 -2.65
C VAL A 186 -2.23 14.38 -2.88
N ALA A 187 -3.30 14.20 -2.10
CA ALA A 187 -4.23 13.11 -2.31
C ALA A 187 -4.94 13.26 -3.66
N LEU A 188 -5.00 12.17 -4.42
CA LEU A 188 -5.65 12.14 -5.72
C LEU A 188 -7.17 12.31 -5.61
N PRO A 189 -7.86 12.74 -6.68
CA PRO A 189 -9.31 12.85 -6.69
C PRO A 189 -10.02 11.50 -6.45
N GLY A 190 -11.28 11.56 -5.99
CA GLY A 190 -12.14 10.39 -5.84
C GLY A 190 -12.23 9.92 -4.39
N ARG A 191 -11.38 8.95 -4.01
CA ARG A 191 -11.40 8.35 -2.66
C ARG A 191 -10.32 8.95 -1.75
N PRO A 192 -10.53 9.02 -0.43
CA PRO A 192 -9.45 9.36 0.50
C PRO A 192 -8.22 8.48 0.29
N CYS A 193 -7.05 9.08 0.34
CA CYS A 193 -5.79 8.35 0.37
C CYS A 193 -5.57 7.85 1.80
N ILE A 194 -5.55 6.54 1.99
CA ILE A 194 -5.27 5.91 3.29
C ILE A 194 -3.95 5.16 3.17
N ALA A 195 -3.00 5.47 4.05
CA ALA A 195 -1.69 4.84 4.10
C ALA A 195 -1.39 4.32 5.50
N ALA A 196 -0.69 3.20 5.59
CA ALA A 196 0.03 2.78 6.78
C ALA A 196 1.49 3.22 6.63
N ALA A 197 1.98 4.06 7.54
CA ALA A 197 3.32 4.63 7.49
C ALA A 197 4.10 4.22 8.74
N ILE A 198 5.34 3.81 8.55
CA ILE A 198 6.34 3.66 9.62
C ILE A 198 7.54 4.53 9.30
N VAL A 199 7.94 5.36 10.26
CA VAL A 199 9.10 6.26 10.13
C VAL A 199 10.10 5.92 11.23
N TYR A 200 11.32 5.55 10.83
CA TYR A 200 12.44 5.40 11.75
C TYR A 200 13.15 6.75 11.85
N GLY A 201 13.06 7.42 13.01
CA GLY A 201 13.61 8.77 13.19
C GLY A 201 12.53 9.84 13.27
N VAL A 202 12.76 11.01 12.66
CA VAL A 202 11.83 12.14 12.72
C VAL A 202 11.58 12.75 11.33
N ALA A 203 10.43 13.38 11.16
CA ALA A 203 10.10 14.20 10.00
C ALA A 203 10.16 15.68 10.39
N ASP A 204 11.06 16.44 9.76
CA ASP A 204 11.22 17.88 9.96
C ASP A 204 10.32 18.62 8.98
N PHE A 205 9.21 19.18 9.45
CA PHE A 205 8.26 19.96 8.64
C PHE A 205 8.74 21.39 8.41
N LYS A 206 8.54 21.90 7.18
CA LYS A 206 8.88 23.27 6.78
C LYS A 206 7.75 24.28 7.02
#